data_AF-A0A352NGR2-F1
#
_entry.id   AF-A0A352NGR2-F1
#
_cell.length_a   1.000
_cell.length_b   1.000
_cell.length_c   1.000
_cell.angle_alpha   90.00
_cell.angle_beta   90.00
_cell.angle_gamma   90.00
#
_symmetry.space_group_name_H-M   'P 1'
#
loop_
_entity.id
_entity.type
_entity.pdbx_description
1 polymer ?
#
loop_
_entity_poly.entity_id
_entity_poly.type
_entity_poly.pdbx_seq_one_letter_code
_entity_poly.pdbx_strand_id
1 'polypeptide(L)' 'LGDTLSTRGYPVLYTREPGGTRIGETVRELLLNPQHSELVPVAEALLYAAARAQHVAQV' A
#
# COMPACT_ATOMS: atom_id res chain seq x y z
N LEU A 1 -16.99 3.12 -7.41
CA LEU A 1 -17.24 1.67 -7.60
C LEU A 1 -17.68 1.01 -6.29
N GLY A 2 -16.92 1.15 -5.20
CA GLY A 2 -17.24 0.50 -3.92
C GLY A 2 -18.67 0.79 -3.42
N ASP A 3 -19.10 2.05 -3.38
CA ASP A 3 -20.47 2.40 -2.96
C ASP A 3 -21.54 1.72 -3.83
N THR A 4 -21.35 1.70 -5.15
CA THR A 4 -22.24 1.02 -6.10
C THR A 4 -22.32 -0.48 -5.85
N LEU A 5 -21.20 -1.12 -5.49
CA LEU A 5 -21.15 -2.55 -5.17
C LEU A 5 -21.83 -2.85 -3.82
N SER A 6 -21.61 -2.01 -2.81
CA SER A 6 -22.28 -2.11 -1.51
C SER A 6 -23.80 -1.94 -1.64
N THR A 7 -24.29 -0.96 -2.40
CA THR A 7 -25.75 -0.77 -2.64
C THR A 7 -26.37 -1.98 -3.35
N ARG A 8 -25.58 -2.73 -4.12
CA ARG A 8 -26.01 -3.97 -4.77
C ARG A 8 -25.90 -5.21 -3.88
N GLY A 9 -25.52 -5.04 -2.61
CA GLY A 9 -25.44 -6.12 -1.62
C GLY A 9 -24.14 -6.94 -1.68
N TYR A 10 -23.13 -6.51 -2.42
CA TYR A 10 -21.83 -7.19 -2.42
C TYR A 10 -20.99 -6.78 -1.21
N PRO A 11 -20.25 -7.71 -0.58
CA PRO A 11 -19.25 -7.35 0.42
C PRO A 11 -18.12 -6.55 -0.23
N VAL A 12 -17.79 -5.40 0.35
CA VAL A 12 -16.73 -4.51 -0.15
C VAL A 12 -15.70 -4.31 0.95
N LEU A 13 -14.43 -4.56 0.62
CA LEU A 13 -13.29 -4.23 1.46
C LEU A 13 -12.51 -3.10 0.79
N TYR A 14 -12.32 -2.00 1.50
CA TYR A 14 -11.46 -0.91 1.06
C TYR A 14 -10.05 -1.13 1.58
N THR A 15 -9.08 -1.01 0.69
CA THR A 15 -7.68 -1.13 1.03
C THR A 15 -6.83 -0.23 0.15
N ARG A 16 -5.55 -0.04 0.47
CA ARG A 16 -4.64 0.85 -0.25
C ARG A 16 -3.19 0.40 -0.20
N GLU A 17 -2.48 0.65 -1.30
CA GLU A 17 -1.03 0.51 -1.41
C GLU A 17 -0.35 1.86 -1.73
N PRO A 18 0.94 2.04 -1.34
CA PRO A 18 1.65 1.23 -0.34
C PRO A 18 1.03 1.48 1.04
N GLY A 19 0.87 0.42 1.84
CA GLY A 19 0.12 0.48 3.10
C GLY A 19 -0.76 -0.74 3.33
N GLY A 20 -1.83 -0.57 4.12
CA GLY A 20 -2.88 -1.57 4.37
C GLY A 20 -2.50 -2.70 5.33
N THR A 21 -1.25 -2.72 5.80
CA THR A 21 -0.75 -3.62 6.84
C THR A 21 0.20 -2.86 7.74
N ARG A 22 0.45 -3.33 8.97
CA ARG A 22 1.38 -2.64 9.90
C ARG A 22 2.77 -2.42 9.27
N ILE A 23 3.32 -3.44 8.61
CA ILE A 23 4.62 -3.33 7.94
C ILE A 23 4.52 -2.49 6.66
N GLY A 24 3.42 -2.62 5.89
CA GLY A 24 3.18 -1.80 4.70
C GLY A 24 3.11 -0.31 5.01
N GLU A 25 2.51 0.09 6.14
CA GLU A 25 2.48 1.49 6.59
C GLU A 25 3.88 2.01 6.94
N THR A 26 4.73 1.20 7.61
CA THR A 26 6.13 1.58 7.87
C THR A 26 6.92 1.81 6.57
N VAL A 27 6.75 0.93 5.57
CA VAL A 27 7.40 1.11 4.28
C VAL A 27 6.87 2.35 3.55
N ARG A 28 5.56 2.61 3.64
CA ARG A 28 4.93 3.81 3.09
C ARG A 28 5.52 5.10 3.69
N GLU A 29 5.68 5.16 5.00
CA GLU A 29 6.28 6.33 5.67
C GLU A 29 7.68 6.60 5.15
N LEU A 30 8.49 5.56 4.95
CA LEU A 30 9.83 5.69 4.38
C LEU A 30 9.80 6.17 2.93
N LEU A 31 8.90 5.62 2.10
CA LEU A 31 8.74 5.97 0.68
C LEU A 31 8.25 7.41 0.45
N LEU A 32 7.39 7.93 1.32
CA LEU A 32 6.75 9.23 1.11
C LEU A 32 7.31 10.36 1.98
N ASN A 33 8.35 10.10 2.75
CA ASN A 33 9.05 11.16 3.45
C ASN A 33 9.89 11.96 2.44
N PRO A 34 9.58 13.25 2.19
CA PRO A 34 10.33 14.08 1.26
C PRO A 34 11.77 14.36 1.72
N GLN A 35 12.11 14.05 2.98
CA GLN A 35 13.46 14.17 3.52
C GLN A 35 14.39 13.03 3.05
N HIS A 36 13.83 11.91 2.55
CA HIS A 36 14.61 10.74 2.12
C HIS A 36 15.00 10.82 0.63
N SER A 37 15.74 11.86 0.23
CA SER A 37 16.17 12.05 -1.17
C SER A 37 17.30 11.13 -1.63
N GLU A 38 17.85 10.34 -0.71
CA GLU A 38 19.00 9.44 -0.94
C GLU A 38 18.59 8.07 -1.51
N LEU A 39 17.28 7.78 -1.53
CA LEU A 39 16.75 6.56 -2.13
C LEU A 39 16.98 6.56 -3.63
N VAL A 40 17.83 5.65 -4.10
CA VAL A 40 17.98 5.41 -5.53
C VAL A 40 16.69 4.83 -6.11
N PRO A 41 16.33 5.13 -7.37
CA PRO A 41 15.04 4.72 -7.96
C PRO A 41 14.75 3.22 -7.87
N VAL A 42 15.76 2.36 -7.98
CA VAL A 42 15.60 0.91 -7.88
C VAL A 42 15.22 0.49 -6.45
N ALA A 43 15.83 1.10 -5.43
CA ALA A 43 15.50 0.81 -4.04
C ALA A 43 14.05 1.23 -3.72
N GLU A 44 13.63 2.40 -4.21
CA GLU A 44 12.25 2.87 -4.11
C GLU A 44 11.27 1.85 -4.74
N ALA A 45 11.51 1.43 -5.98
CA ALA A 45 10.67 0.45 -6.68
C ALA A 45 10.57 -0.89 -5.93
N LEU A 46 11.68 -1.37 -5.36
CA LEU A 46 11.71 -2.61 -4.57
C LEU A 46 10.95 -2.48 -3.25
N LEU A 47 10.99 -1.31 -2.60
CA LEU A 47 10.22 -1.04 -1.39
C LEU A 47 8.71 -1.01 -1.69
N TYR A 48 8.29 -0.41 -2.82
CA TYR A 48 6.90 -0.50 -3.28
C TYR A 48 6.48 -1.96 -3.49
N ALA A 49 7.32 -2.78 -4.13
CA ALA A 49 7.06 -4.20 -4.35
C ALA A 49 6.97 -4.98 -3.03
N ALA A 50 7.84 -4.69 -2.05
CA ALA A 50 7.82 -5.30 -0.73
C ALA A 50 6.53 -4.95 0.04
N ALA A 51 6.12 -3.67 0.03
CA ALA A 51 4.87 -3.24 0.65
C ALA A 51 3.64 -3.94 0.03
N ARG A 52 3.61 -4.07 -1.30
CA ARG A 52 2.57 -4.81 -2.02
C ARG A 52 2.55 -6.29 -1.67
N ALA A 53 3.70 -6.95 -1.64
CA ALA A 53 3.79 -8.37 -1.30
C ALA A 53 3.23 -8.64 0.10
N GLN A 54 3.53 -7.76 1.05
CA GLN A 54 2.99 -7.82 2.40
C GLN A 54 1.47 -7.59 2.42
N HIS A 55 0.99 -6.62 1.63
CA HIS A 55 -0.43 -6.31 1.51
C HIS A 55 -1.25 -7.51 1.05
N VAL A 56 -0.85 -8.10 -0.09
CA VAL A 56 -1.51 -9.27 -0.68
C VAL A 56 -1.50 -10.47 0.26
N ALA A 57 -0.51 -10.60 1.13
CA ALA A 57 -0.42 -11.71 2.07
C ALA A 57 -1.33 -11.56 3.30
N GLN A 58 -1.87 -10.36 3.59
CA GLN A 58 -2.55 -10.07 4.86
C GLN A 58 -3.91 -9.37 4.74
N VAL A 59 -4.25 -8.85 3.56
CA VAL A 59 -5.53 -8.18 3.26
C VAL A 59 -6.31 -9.05 2.28
#